data_AF-A0A936Z2C5-F1
#
_entry.id   AF-A0A936Z2C5-F1
#
_cell.length_a   1.000
_cell.length_b   1.000
_cell.length_c   1.000
_cell.angle_alpha   90.00
_cell.angle_beta   90.00
_cell.angle_gamma   90.00
#
_symmetry.space_group_name_H-M   'P 1'
#
loop_
_entity.id
_entity.type
_entity.pdbx_description
1 polymer ?
#
loop_
_entity_poly.entity_id
_entity_poly.type
_entity_poly.pdbx_seq_one_letter_code
_entity_poly.pdbx_strand_id
1 'polypeptide(L)'
;MNTPDIAPIQIRPAGSGAPTIVTFAVSDPEVLLAMAEYPDGPARTNFLVTALKVGVLSLKAARGTLDSDTVRREGDRLMEQLGERLNTWRGKFEERVAGSLSHYFDPGQGLFVERVNRLTHSDGELATVVRQQVKEAEQTLHKVFEQFIGENSDLLKALDPSGDNQLVASLQKTLDAVVQAQNASILNQFSLDNKDGALVRFLAELGAKHGDLNEALSKNLQLVVAEFSLDKPDSALSRLVGRVEAAQRSLTSELSLDNENSALRRMYAMLQEHQRITVEHNTRLQETLSAAVQALQARREEAARGTQHGLEFEEALAASLRALVAAGGDIVEETGASTGTIPNCKVGDHVVTIGPEKLAAGARIVVEAKQHASYDLTRSLREADEARRNRNAGVCLFVHSTRTAQDSIPDFRRFGNDIVLRWDAEDAGGDVWLRAGLMVATALSVRAASHDKQDAASFAKIDGAIERMRKHIEGFEEINTCAGTAQRAAEKILKRARIMEEGLADQLATVIEEAVKLKARGPEEP
;
A
#
# COMPACT_ATOMS: atom_id res chain seq x y z
N MET A 1 9.94 49.27 24.10
CA MET A 1 10.53 48.12 24.83
C MET A 1 9.42 47.49 25.64
N ASN A 2 8.90 46.34 25.19
CA ASN A 2 8.26 45.31 26.00
C ASN A 2 7.79 44.20 25.05
N THR A 3 8.61 43.16 24.94
CA THR A 3 8.25 41.87 24.37
C THR A 3 7.24 41.17 25.28
N PRO A 4 6.10 40.67 24.75
CA PRO A 4 5.39 39.57 25.36
C PRO A 4 6.00 38.25 24.87
N ASP A 5 6.31 37.42 25.85
CA ASP A 5 6.89 36.09 25.75
C ASP A 5 5.94 35.14 24.99
N ILE A 6 6.24 34.84 23.73
CA ILE A 6 5.55 33.79 22.98
C ILE A 6 6.23 32.48 23.34
N ALA A 7 5.52 31.63 24.09
CA ALA A 7 5.95 30.27 24.35
C ALA A 7 6.31 29.58 23.01
N PRO A 8 7.50 28.97 22.88
CA PRO A 8 7.93 28.43 21.61
C PRO A 8 7.05 27.23 21.23
N ILE A 9 6.34 27.37 20.12
CA ILE A 9 5.66 26.26 19.45
C ILE A 9 6.77 25.27 19.05
N GLN A 10 6.78 24.12 19.71
CA GLN A 10 7.68 23.02 19.37
C GLN A 10 7.39 22.58 17.93
N ILE A 11 8.25 22.98 17.01
CA ILE A 11 8.28 22.42 15.66
C ILE A 11 8.77 20.98 15.79
N ARG A 12 7.85 20.02 15.67
CA ARG A 12 8.20 18.60 15.54
C ARG A 12 8.44 18.26 14.07
N PRO A 13 9.49 17.50 13.75
CA PRO A 13 9.79 17.14 12.37
C PRO A 13 8.75 16.15 11.83
N ALA A 14 8.52 16.22 10.51
CA ALA A 14 7.68 15.28 9.77
C ALA A 14 8.09 13.83 10.05
N GLY A 15 7.18 13.06 10.63
CA GLY A 15 7.39 11.65 10.98
C GLY A 15 6.76 11.18 12.30
N SER A 16 6.21 12.08 13.14
CA SER A 16 5.52 11.64 14.36
C SER A 16 4.14 11.06 14.02
N GLY A 17 3.92 9.77 14.30
CA GLY A 17 2.63 9.06 14.17
C GLY A 17 1.54 9.53 15.15
N ALA A 18 1.49 10.83 15.48
CA ALA A 18 0.44 11.43 16.28
C ALA A 18 -0.69 11.90 15.36
N PRO A 19 -1.97 11.59 15.66
CA PRO A 19 -3.10 11.99 14.83
C PRO A 19 -3.27 13.52 14.83
N THR A 20 -3.36 14.10 13.63
CA THR A 20 -3.76 15.51 13.47
C THR A 20 -5.26 15.62 13.73
N ILE A 21 -5.64 16.43 14.72
CA ILE A 21 -7.04 16.66 15.06
C ILE A 21 -7.54 17.85 14.25
N VAL A 22 -8.54 17.61 13.40
CA VAL A 22 -9.23 18.64 12.62
C VAL A 22 -10.71 18.59 12.97
N THR A 23 -11.25 19.71 13.45
CA THR A 23 -12.68 19.87 13.75
C THR A 23 -13.31 20.67 12.63
N PHE A 24 -14.30 20.10 11.95
CA PHE A 24 -15.06 20.76 10.89
C PHE A 24 -16.54 20.41 11.00
N ALA A 25 -17.39 21.33 10.58
CA ALA A 25 -18.83 21.11 10.47
C ALA A 25 -19.14 20.45 9.13
N VAL A 26 -20.02 19.45 9.14
CA VAL A 26 -20.55 18.81 7.93
C VAL A 26 -21.97 19.35 7.74
N SER A 27 -22.19 20.07 6.65
CA SER A 27 -23.49 20.67 6.31
C SER A 27 -24.14 20.02 5.09
N ASP A 28 -23.44 19.13 4.40
CA ASP A 28 -23.92 18.50 3.18
C ASP A 28 -25.01 17.45 3.50
N PRO A 29 -26.23 17.55 2.91
CA PRO A 29 -27.35 16.66 3.23
C PRO A 29 -27.09 15.18 2.95
N GLU A 30 -26.33 14.84 1.89
CA GLU A 30 -26.04 13.45 1.54
C GLU A 30 -25.05 12.85 2.55
N VAL A 31 -24.05 13.62 2.95
CA VAL A 31 -23.09 13.19 3.99
C VAL A 31 -23.79 13.07 5.35
N LEU A 32 -24.71 13.98 5.67
CA LEU A 32 -25.50 13.92 6.91
C LEU A 32 -26.41 12.68 6.96
N LEU A 33 -27.07 12.33 5.84
CA LEU A 33 -27.85 11.09 5.71
C LEU A 33 -26.98 9.86 5.92
N ALA A 34 -25.81 9.79 5.27
CA ALA A 34 -24.88 8.68 5.45
C ALA A 34 -24.31 8.60 6.88
N MET A 35 -24.10 9.74 7.54
CA MET A 35 -23.70 9.79 8.95
C MET A 35 -24.80 9.31 9.91
N ALA A 36 -26.08 9.55 9.57
CA ALA A 36 -27.22 9.16 10.39
C ALA A 36 -27.41 7.63 10.47
N GLU A 37 -26.91 6.89 9.47
CA GLU A 37 -26.92 5.41 9.48
C GLU A 37 -26.03 4.80 10.57
N TYR A 38 -25.04 5.55 11.07
CA TYR A 38 -24.14 5.11 12.14
C TYR A 38 -24.47 5.84 13.44
N PRO A 39 -24.60 5.16 14.59
CA PRO A 39 -24.85 5.82 15.88
C PRO A 39 -23.69 6.71 16.31
N ASP A 40 -23.99 7.76 17.10
CA ASP A 40 -22.98 8.67 17.66
C ASP A 40 -21.92 7.93 18.48
N GLY A 41 -20.65 8.24 18.21
CA GLY A 41 -19.51 7.59 18.85
C GLY A 41 -18.46 7.06 17.86
N PRO A 42 -17.64 6.07 18.28
CA PRO A 42 -16.48 5.60 17.51
C PRO A 42 -16.80 5.07 16.11
N ALA A 43 -18.00 4.49 15.92
CA ALA A 43 -18.45 3.96 14.64
C ALA A 43 -18.62 5.06 13.59
N ARG A 44 -19.32 6.15 13.93
CA ARG A 44 -19.50 7.33 13.08
C ARG A 44 -18.17 8.03 12.81
N THR A 45 -17.27 8.11 13.80
CA THR A 45 -15.92 8.67 13.61
C THR A 45 -15.08 7.85 12.64
N ASN A 46 -15.06 6.52 12.75
CA ASN A 46 -14.33 5.65 11.82
C ASN A 46 -14.87 5.71 10.40
N PHE A 47 -16.19 5.79 10.26
CA PHE A 47 -16.84 6.01 8.96
C PHE A 47 -16.36 7.32 8.33
N LEU A 48 -16.40 8.44 9.07
CA LEU A 48 -15.93 9.75 8.59
C LEU A 48 -14.45 9.75 8.21
N VAL A 49 -13.59 9.14 9.01
CA VAL A 49 -12.15 9.01 8.70
C VAL A 49 -11.94 8.21 7.41
N THR A 50 -12.73 7.15 7.21
CA THR A 50 -12.67 6.34 6.00
C THR A 50 -13.17 7.11 4.78
N ALA A 51 -14.29 7.81 4.91
CA ALA A 51 -14.85 8.67 3.86
C ALA A 51 -13.87 9.78 3.46
N LEU A 52 -13.22 10.42 4.45
CA LEU A 52 -12.19 11.43 4.20
C LEU A 52 -10.98 10.81 3.47
N LYS A 53 -10.54 9.62 3.87
CA LYS A 53 -9.43 8.90 3.21
C LYS A 53 -9.76 8.59 1.76
N VAL A 54 -10.97 8.07 1.49
CA VAL A 54 -11.44 7.78 0.12
C VAL A 54 -11.55 9.08 -0.67
N GLY A 55 -12.14 10.13 -0.12
CA GLY A 55 -12.24 11.44 -0.75
C GLY A 55 -10.87 12.03 -1.13
N VAL A 56 -9.88 11.95 -0.23
CA VAL A 56 -8.51 12.40 -0.51
C VAL A 56 -7.85 11.56 -1.60
N LEU A 57 -8.06 10.24 -1.61
CA LEU A 57 -7.55 9.36 -2.67
C LEU A 57 -8.20 9.66 -4.03
N SER A 58 -9.52 9.85 -4.06
CA SER A 58 -10.27 10.22 -5.25
C SER A 58 -9.86 11.59 -5.78
N LEU A 59 -9.64 12.57 -4.90
CA LEU A 59 -9.14 13.90 -5.29
C LEU A 59 -7.69 13.85 -5.79
N LYS A 60 -6.85 12.97 -5.23
CA LYS A 60 -5.49 12.72 -5.74
C LYS A 60 -5.51 12.05 -7.12
N ALA A 61 -6.42 11.10 -7.32
CA ALA A 61 -6.64 10.44 -8.61
C ALA A 61 -7.20 11.44 -9.65
N ALA A 62 -8.18 12.26 -9.27
CA ALA A 62 -8.80 13.26 -10.13
C ALA A 62 -7.85 14.41 -10.50
N ARG A 63 -6.90 14.76 -9.63
CA ARG A 63 -5.84 15.73 -9.93
C ARG A 63 -4.78 15.24 -10.92
N GLY A 64 -4.89 14.01 -11.44
CA GLY A 64 -3.92 13.48 -12.39
C GLY A 64 -2.52 13.27 -11.81
N THR A 65 -2.37 13.24 -10.48
CA THR A 65 -1.05 13.02 -9.84
C THR A 65 -0.56 11.58 -9.94
N LEU A 66 -1.42 10.67 -10.39
CA LEU A 66 -0.96 9.45 -11.07
C LEU A 66 -0.80 9.83 -12.54
N ASP A 67 0.29 10.55 -12.82
CA ASP A 67 0.67 10.89 -14.18
C ASP A 67 0.78 9.57 -14.96
N SER A 68 -0.18 9.32 -15.85
CA SER A 68 -0.26 8.08 -16.61
C SER A 68 1.03 7.85 -17.40
N ASP A 69 1.70 8.94 -17.79
CA ASP A 69 3.00 8.90 -18.43
C ASP A 69 4.12 8.59 -17.45
N THR A 70 4.02 8.98 -16.17
CA THR A 70 4.96 8.55 -15.13
C THR A 70 4.76 7.08 -14.77
N VAL A 71 3.51 6.61 -14.63
CA VAL A 71 3.23 5.19 -14.36
C VAL A 71 3.67 4.32 -15.54
N ARG A 72 3.48 4.79 -16.78
CA ARG A 72 3.98 4.12 -17.99
C ARG A 72 5.50 4.12 -18.04
N ARG A 73 6.16 5.26 -17.82
CA ARG A 73 7.63 5.37 -17.79
C ARG A 73 8.26 4.49 -16.71
N GLU A 74 7.71 4.50 -15.50
CA GLU A 74 8.18 3.63 -14.41
C GLU A 74 7.86 2.15 -14.69
N GLY A 75 6.74 1.85 -15.35
CA GLY A 75 6.41 0.51 -15.84
C GLY A 75 7.42 0.00 -16.88
N ASP A 76 7.71 0.81 -17.89
CA ASP A 76 8.70 0.50 -18.94
C ASP A 76 10.09 0.31 -18.33
N ARG A 77 10.48 1.20 -17.41
CA ARG A 77 11.76 1.14 -16.68
C ARG A 77 11.88 -0.10 -15.81
N LEU A 78 10.83 -0.49 -15.08
CA LEU A 78 10.81 -1.72 -14.28
C LEU A 78 10.98 -2.96 -15.16
N MET A 79 10.34 -2.98 -16.32
CA MET A 79 10.43 -4.10 -17.26
C MET A 79 11.81 -4.18 -17.91
N GLU A 80 12.42 -3.05 -18.24
CA GLU A 80 13.80 -2.97 -18.74
C GLU A 80 14.79 -3.49 -17.68
N GLN A 81 14.66 -3.05 -16.43
CA GLN A 81 15.48 -3.53 -15.31
C GLN A 81 15.29 -5.02 -15.03
N LEU A 82 14.06 -5.52 -15.13
CA LEU A 82 13.77 -6.93 -14.97
C LEU A 82 14.42 -7.75 -16.10
N GLY A 83 14.33 -7.26 -17.35
CA GLY A 83 14.99 -7.86 -18.50
C GLY A 83 16.50 -7.92 -18.35
N GLU A 84 17.13 -6.81 -17.93
CA GLU A 84 18.57 -6.73 -17.71
C GLU A 84 19.04 -7.68 -16.60
N ARG A 85 18.31 -7.74 -15.49
CA ARG A 85 18.61 -8.66 -14.37
C ARG A 85 18.46 -10.12 -14.77
N LEU A 86 17.40 -10.47 -15.50
CA LEU A 86 17.19 -11.82 -16.01
C LEU A 86 18.30 -12.23 -16.99
N ASN A 87 18.69 -11.34 -17.90
CA ASN A 87 19.79 -11.57 -18.85
C ASN A 87 21.15 -11.71 -18.15
N THR A 88 21.40 -10.94 -17.10
CA THR A 88 22.64 -11.04 -16.30
C THR A 88 22.66 -12.34 -15.48
N TRP A 89 21.52 -12.68 -14.87
CA TRP A 89 21.38 -13.94 -14.13
C TRP A 89 21.55 -15.15 -15.07
N ARG A 90 21.01 -15.09 -16.29
CA ARG A 90 21.22 -16.08 -17.35
C ARG A 90 22.70 -16.32 -17.59
N GLY A 91 23.48 -15.26 -17.89
CA GLY A 91 24.90 -15.41 -18.18
C GLY A 91 25.68 -16.02 -17.01
N LYS A 92 25.42 -15.56 -15.77
CA LYS A 92 26.09 -16.10 -14.57
C LYS A 92 25.69 -17.54 -14.25
N PHE A 93 24.44 -17.90 -14.49
CA PHE A 93 23.97 -19.26 -14.28
C PHE A 93 24.56 -20.22 -15.32
N GLU A 94 24.59 -19.84 -16.59
CA GLU A 94 25.25 -20.58 -17.67
C GLU A 94 26.73 -20.81 -17.36
N GLU A 95 27.45 -19.75 -16.99
CA GLU A 95 28.87 -19.83 -16.64
C GLU A 95 29.11 -20.76 -15.44
N ARG A 96 28.25 -20.69 -14.42
CA ARG A 96 28.38 -21.55 -13.23
C ARG A 96 28.05 -23.01 -13.51
N VAL A 97 27.01 -23.29 -14.28
CA VAL A 97 26.62 -24.68 -14.63
C VAL A 97 27.66 -25.29 -15.57
N ALA A 98 28.06 -24.58 -16.63
CA ALA A 98 29.11 -25.02 -17.54
C ALA A 98 30.44 -25.21 -16.81
N GLY A 99 30.83 -24.26 -15.95
CA GLY A 99 32.04 -24.35 -15.13
C GLY A 99 32.01 -25.53 -14.16
N SER A 100 30.88 -25.80 -13.50
CA SER A 100 30.75 -26.95 -12.61
C SER A 100 30.76 -28.27 -13.37
N LEU A 101 30.07 -28.37 -14.51
CA LEU A 101 30.06 -29.60 -15.32
C LEU A 101 31.45 -29.91 -15.88
N SER A 102 32.16 -28.89 -16.39
CA SER A 102 33.55 -29.03 -16.82
C SER A 102 34.47 -29.42 -15.66
N HIS A 103 34.38 -28.75 -14.52
CA HIS A 103 35.24 -29.06 -13.37
C HIS A 103 35.14 -30.52 -12.88
N TYR A 104 33.94 -31.11 -12.91
CA TYR A 104 33.75 -32.49 -12.44
C TYR A 104 33.95 -33.54 -13.54
N PHE A 105 33.53 -33.26 -14.78
CA PHE A 105 33.38 -34.27 -15.83
C PHE A 105 34.27 -34.04 -17.08
N ASP A 106 35.19 -33.08 -17.05
CA ASP A 106 36.18 -32.90 -18.11
C ASP A 106 37.01 -34.20 -18.32
N PRO A 107 37.15 -34.69 -19.56
CA PRO A 107 37.90 -35.91 -19.88
C PRO A 107 39.38 -35.90 -19.46
N GLY A 108 40.02 -34.72 -19.45
CA GLY A 108 41.44 -34.57 -19.14
C GLY A 108 41.73 -34.08 -17.71
N GLN A 109 40.83 -33.27 -17.14
CA GLN A 109 41.06 -32.59 -15.85
C GLN A 109 39.91 -32.74 -14.84
N GLY A 110 38.86 -33.50 -15.17
CA GLY A 110 37.69 -33.67 -14.30
C GLY A 110 37.99 -34.52 -13.08
N LEU A 111 37.55 -34.05 -11.91
CA LEU A 111 37.71 -34.77 -10.62
C LEU A 111 37.12 -36.18 -10.64
N PHE A 112 36.03 -36.38 -11.39
CA PHE A 112 35.39 -37.69 -11.50
C PHE A 112 36.26 -38.67 -12.29
N VAL A 113 36.76 -38.25 -13.46
CA VAL A 113 37.62 -39.07 -14.31
C VAL A 113 38.93 -39.39 -13.60
N GLU A 114 39.53 -38.41 -12.92
CA GLU A 114 40.72 -38.61 -12.08
C GLU A 114 40.47 -39.65 -10.99
N ARG A 115 39.37 -39.51 -10.23
CA ARG A 115 39.04 -40.42 -9.13
C ARG A 115 38.71 -41.83 -9.62
N VAL A 116 37.99 -41.96 -10.73
CA VAL A 116 37.71 -43.28 -11.32
C VAL A 116 38.99 -43.92 -11.82
N ASN A 117 39.84 -43.19 -12.53
CA ASN A 117 41.14 -43.70 -12.97
C ASN A 117 42.01 -44.13 -11.78
N ARG A 118 42.04 -43.36 -10.68
CA ARG A 118 42.77 -43.71 -9.45
C ARG A 118 42.25 -44.99 -8.78
N LEU A 119 40.94 -45.23 -8.84
CA LEU A 119 40.31 -46.42 -8.29
C LEU A 119 40.55 -47.66 -9.17
N THR A 120 40.54 -47.51 -10.50
CA THR A 120 40.50 -48.62 -11.46
C THR A 120 41.84 -48.98 -12.10
N HIS A 121 42.88 -48.17 -11.91
CA HIS A 121 44.20 -48.48 -12.48
C HIS A 121 44.75 -49.82 -11.96
N SER A 122 45.66 -50.42 -12.72
CA SER A 122 46.28 -51.71 -12.39
C SER A 122 46.97 -51.73 -11.03
N ASP A 123 47.50 -50.59 -10.58
CA ASP A 123 48.06 -50.35 -9.24
C ASP A 123 47.19 -49.40 -8.38
N GLY A 124 45.90 -49.32 -8.69
CA GLY A 124 44.94 -48.45 -8.01
C GLY A 124 44.54 -48.94 -6.61
N GLU A 125 43.72 -48.14 -5.94
CA GLU A 125 43.23 -48.44 -4.59
C GLU A 125 42.47 -49.77 -4.54
N LEU A 126 41.67 -50.08 -5.57
CA LEU A 126 40.87 -51.30 -5.62
C LEU A 126 41.74 -52.54 -5.86
N ALA A 127 42.75 -52.44 -6.73
CA ALA A 127 43.73 -53.49 -6.94
C ALA A 127 44.56 -53.77 -5.67
N THR A 128 44.87 -52.73 -4.90
CA THR A 128 45.61 -52.84 -3.63
C THR A 128 44.79 -53.58 -2.58
N VAL A 129 43.51 -53.23 -2.40
CA VAL A 129 42.61 -53.91 -1.47
C VAL A 129 42.39 -55.38 -1.86
N VAL A 130 42.20 -55.66 -3.16
CA VAL A 130 42.05 -57.04 -3.64
C VAL A 130 43.32 -57.86 -3.42
N ARG A 131 44.51 -57.33 -3.76
CA ARG A 131 45.79 -58.02 -3.51
C ARG A 131 46.01 -58.30 -2.02
N GLN A 132 45.66 -57.35 -1.16
CA GLN A 132 45.74 -57.50 0.29
C GLN A 132 44.87 -58.67 0.79
N GLN A 133 43.62 -58.74 0.35
CA GLN A 133 42.68 -59.81 0.72
C GLN A 133 43.12 -61.18 0.18
N VAL A 134 43.66 -61.23 -1.04
CA VAL A 134 44.19 -62.47 -1.62
C VAL A 134 45.40 -62.97 -0.83
N LYS A 135 46.32 -62.08 -0.46
CA LYS A 135 47.49 -62.45 0.34
C LYS A 135 47.11 -62.95 1.74
N GLU A 136 46.10 -62.35 2.35
CA GLU A 136 45.52 -62.81 3.62
C GLU A 136 44.90 -64.22 3.48
N ALA A 137 44.19 -64.48 2.38
CA ALA A 137 43.63 -65.80 2.08
C ALA A 137 44.70 -66.87 1.82
N GLU A 138 45.73 -66.56 1.04
CA GLU A 138 46.86 -67.47 0.76
C GLU A 138 47.61 -67.86 2.04
N GLN A 139 47.88 -66.89 2.93
CA GLN A 139 48.53 -67.14 4.21
C GLN A 139 47.68 -68.02 5.12
N THR A 140 46.36 -67.83 5.11
CA THR A 140 45.42 -68.65 5.89
C THR A 140 45.41 -70.09 5.39
N LEU A 141 45.38 -70.30 4.07
CA LEU A 141 45.45 -71.64 3.48
C LEU A 141 46.79 -72.32 3.76
N HIS A 142 47.92 -71.62 3.61
CA HIS A 142 49.23 -72.16 3.94
C HIS A 142 49.29 -72.65 5.39
N LYS A 143 48.76 -71.88 6.34
CA LYS A 143 48.72 -72.25 7.76
C LYS A 143 47.87 -73.50 8.02
N VAL A 144 46.74 -73.64 7.32
CA VAL A 144 45.88 -74.83 7.41
C VAL A 144 46.58 -76.06 6.81
N PHE A 145 47.27 -75.91 5.69
CA PHE A 145 48.03 -77.01 5.06
C PHE A 145 49.22 -77.47 5.91
N GLU A 146 49.96 -76.54 6.49
CA GLU A 146 51.09 -76.85 7.39
C GLU A 146 50.62 -77.60 8.65
N GLN A 147 49.43 -77.26 9.16
CA GLN A 147 48.82 -77.92 10.31
C GLN A 147 48.34 -79.35 10.02
N PHE A 148 47.83 -79.61 8.81
CA PHE A 148 47.26 -80.92 8.45
C PHE A 148 48.24 -81.88 7.78
N ILE A 149 49.24 -81.39 7.04
CA ILE A 149 50.12 -82.21 6.17
C ILE A 149 51.63 -81.91 6.41
N GLY A 150 51.97 -80.87 7.17
CA GLY A 150 53.36 -80.52 7.46
C GLY A 150 54.10 -81.52 8.37
N GLU A 151 55.42 -81.33 8.52
CA GLU A 151 56.31 -82.20 9.31
C GLU A 151 55.89 -82.36 10.79
N ASN A 152 55.03 -81.46 11.29
CA ASN A 152 54.47 -81.48 12.65
C ASN A 152 52.98 -81.87 12.71
N SER A 153 52.40 -82.41 11.63
CA SER A 153 50.97 -82.72 11.53
C SER A 153 50.53 -83.79 12.54
N ASP A 154 49.27 -83.67 12.98
CA ASP A 154 48.60 -84.64 13.85
C ASP A 154 48.48 -86.03 13.19
N LEU A 155 48.57 -86.07 11.85
CA LEU A 155 48.55 -87.29 11.04
C LEU A 155 49.85 -88.09 11.19
N LEU A 156 51.00 -87.42 11.28
CA LEU A 156 52.30 -88.06 11.53
C LEU A 156 52.45 -88.51 12.99
N LYS A 157 51.86 -87.78 13.95
CA LYS A 157 51.85 -88.17 15.37
C LYS A 157 50.97 -89.39 15.68
N ALA A 158 49.98 -89.69 14.84
CA ALA A 158 49.11 -90.85 15.00
C ALA A 158 49.73 -92.18 14.47
N LEU A 159 50.94 -92.12 13.93
CA LEU A 159 51.64 -93.25 13.29
C LEU A 159 52.96 -93.66 14.01
N ASP A 160 53.18 -93.22 15.25
CA ASP A 160 54.38 -93.55 16.04
C ASP A 160 54.35 -95.01 16.57
N PRO A 161 55.44 -95.81 16.47
CA PRO A 161 55.41 -97.27 16.51
C PRO A 161 55.83 -97.85 17.87
N SER A 162 55.11 -98.87 18.38
CA SER A 162 55.57 -99.70 19.50
C SER A 162 54.89 -101.08 19.50
N GLY A 163 55.59 -102.09 18.97
CA GLY A 163 55.57 -103.47 19.49
C GLY A 163 54.63 -104.50 18.83
N ASP A 164 55.23 -105.33 17.97
CA ASP A 164 54.89 -106.73 17.64
C ASP A 164 53.54 -107.10 17.01
N ASN A 165 53.48 -107.01 15.67
CA ASN A 165 52.65 -107.90 14.87
C ASN A 165 53.29 -108.14 13.49
N GLN A 166 53.74 -109.37 13.19
CA GLN A 166 54.38 -109.70 11.91
C GLN A 166 53.46 -109.59 10.69
N LEU A 167 52.15 -109.43 10.91
CA LEU A 167 51.15 -109.11 9.88
C LEU A 167 51.04 -107.60 9.60
N VAL A 168 51.39 -106.76 10.59
CA VAL A 168 51.46 -105.29 10.45
C VAL A 168 52.76 -104.88 9.77
N ALA A 169 53.86 -105.63 9.90
CA ALA A 169 55.10 -105.34 9.18
C ALA A 169 54.99 -105.62 7.67
N SER A 170 54.19 -106.60 7.24
CA SER A 170 53.95 -106.87 5.82
C SER A 170 52.92 -105.92 5.23
N LEU A 171 51.86 -105.59 5.98
CA LEU A 171 50.97 -104.49 5.62
C LEU A 171 51.70 -103.15 5.63
N GLN A 172 52.55 -102.83 6.60
CA GLN A 172 53.41 -101.63 6.58
C GLN A 172 54.36 -101.67 5.41
N LYS A 173 55.01 -102.78 5.05
CA LYS A 173 55.92 -102.76 3.90
C LYS A 173 55.19 -102.55 2.57
N THR A 174 53.97 -103.08 2.46
CA THR A 174 53.13 -102.92 1.26
C THR A 174 52.43 -101.56 1.25
N LEU A 175 51.98 -101.09 2.41
CA LEU A 175 51.33 -99.80 2.63
C LEU A 175 52.37 -98.68 2.67
N ASP A 176 53.61 -98.87 3.11
CA ASP A 176 54.73 -97.91 3.03
C ASP A 176 55.21 -97.84 1.59
N ALA A 177 55.28 -98.95 0.86
CA ALA A 177 55.59 -98.89 -0.56
C ALA A 177 54.48 -98.15 -1.33
N VAL A 178 53.21 -98.40 -1.00
CA VAL A 178 52.07 -97.70 -1.61
C VAL A 178 51.99 -96.25 -1.14
N VAL A 179 52.11 -95.95 0.15
CA VAL A 179 52.03 -94.61 0.77
C VAL A 179 53.27 -93.79 0.47
N GLN A 180 54.48 -94.36 0.38
CA GLN A 180 55.63 -93.59 -0.13
C GLN A 180 55.50 -93.33 -1.62
N ALA A 181 55.02 -94.28 -2.43
CA ALA A 181 54.75 -94.01 -3.84
C ALA A 181 53.63 -92.98 -4.02
N GLN A 182 52.59 -93.02 -3.17
CA GLN A 182 51.46 -92.10 -3.21
C GLN A 182 51.81 -90.74 -2.62
N ASN A 183 52.56 -90.65 -1.52
CA ASN A 183 53.06 -89.41 -0.93
C ASN A 183 54.11 -88.77 -1.80
N ALA A 184 55.02 -89.53 -2.43
CA ALA A 184 55.93 -88.98 -3.42
C ALA A 184 55.15 -88.46 -4.63
N SER A 185 54.10 -89.17 -5.07
CA SER A 185 53.21 -88.69 -6.14
C SER A 185 52.43 -87.43 -5.73
N ILE A 186 51.87 -87.39 -4.51
CA ILE A 186 51.14 -86.24 -3.96
C ILE A 186 52.11 -85.05 -3.78
N LEU A 187 53.23 -85.21 -3.09
CA LEU A 187 54.24 -84.15 -2.94
C LEU A 187 54.76 -83.68 -4.29
N ASN A 188 54.92 -84.57 -5.29
CA ASN A 188 55.31 -84.16 -6.64
C ASN A 188 54.18 -83.44 -7.40
N GLN A 189 52.91 -83.76 -7.14
CA GLN A 189 51.76 -83.03 -7.70
C GLN A 189 51.50 -81.70 -7.00
N PHE A 190 51.94 -81.53 -5.74
CA PHE A 190 51.72 -80.34 -4.92
C PHE A 190 52.97 -79.49 -4.67
N SER A 191 54.15 -79.90 -5.17
CA SER A 191 55.38 -79.10 -5.12
C SER A 191 55.38 -78.01 -6.19
N LEU A 192 55.86 -76.82 -5.82
CA LEU A 192 56.06 -75.68 -6.72
C LEU A 192 57.25 -75.88 -7.68
N ASP A 193 58.14 -76.83 -7.39
CA ASP A 193 59.31 -77.14 -8.23
C ASP A 193 58.94 -77.98 -9.47
N ASN A 194 57.81 -78.70 -9.42
CA ASN A 194 57.30 -79.46 -10.55
C ASN A 194 56.32 -78.61 -11.38
N LYS A 195 56.80 -78.14 -12.53
CA LYS A 195 56.00 -77.30 -13.45
C LYS A 195 54.73 -77.98 -13.99
N ASP A 196 54.67 -79.31 -13.98
CA ASP A 196 53.51 -80.10 -14.42
C ASP A 196 52.60 -80.55 -13.25
N GLY A 197 52.92 -80.16 -12.03
CA GLY A 197 52.17 -80.50 -10.82
C GLY A 197 50.74 -79.95 -10.83
N ALA A 198 49.81 -80.67 -10.21
CA ALA A 198 48.42 -80.25 -10.03
C ALA A 198 48.29 -78.88 -9.34
N LEU A 199 49.16 -78.54 -8.37
CA LEU A 199 49.14 -77.23 -7.70
C LEU A 199 49.59 -76.10 -8.66
N VAL A 200 50.66 -76.31 -9.44
CA VAL A 200 51.13 -75.32 -10.42
C VAL A 200 50.10 -75.12 -11.52
N ARG A 201 49.45 -76.21 -11.99
CA ARG A 201 48.33 -76.12 -12.95
C ARG A 201 47.12 -75.40 -12.35
N PHE A 202 46.76 -75.69 -11.10
CA PHE A 202 45.67 -74.99 -10.42
C PHE A 202 45.98 -73.51 -10.18
N LEU A 203 47.20 -73.16 -9.76
CA LEU A 203 47.63 -71.76 -9.60
C LEU A 203 47.70 -71.04 -10.94
N ALA A 204 48.13 -71.73 -12.01
CA ALA A 204 48.11 -71.18 -13.36
C ALA A 204 46.68 -70.99 -13.88
N GLU A 205 45.78 -71.95 -13.62
CA GLU A 205 44.37 -71.88 -14.00
C GLU A 205 43.61 -70.83 -13.18
N LEU A 206 43.91 -70.70 -11.88
CA LEU A 206 43.37 -69.68 -10.98
C LEU A 206 43.93 -68.29 -11.36
N GLY A 207 45.22 -68.18 -11.65
CA GLY A 207 45.84 -66.97 -12.18
C GLY A 207 45.27 -66.55 -13.54
N ALA A 208 45.00 -67.51 -14.43
CA ALA A 208 44.34 -67.26 -15.71
C ALA A 208 42.88 -66.83 -15.53
N LYS A 209 42.09 -67.54 -14.72
CA LYS A 209 40.70 -67.17 -14.41
C LYS A 209 40.60 -65.81 -13.72
N HIS A 210 41.59 -65.43 -12.91
CA HIS A 210 41.66 -64.11 -12.30
C HIS A 210 42.13 -63.02 -13.27
N GLY A 211 43.06 -63.35 -14.19
CA GLY A 211 43.42 -62.48 -15.32
C GLY A 211 42.19 -62.17 -16.17
N ASP A 212 41.44 -63.21 -16.55
CA ASP A 212 40.18 -63.10 -17.28
C ASP A 212 39.13 -62.29 -16.51
N LEU A 213 39.02 -62.48 -15.19
CA LEU A 213 38.10 -61.70 -14.35
C LEU A 213 38.50 -60.22 -14.31
N ASN A 214 39.80 -59.93 -14.20
CA ASN A 214 40.30 -58.56 -14.13
C ASN A 214 40.17 -57.86 -15.49
N GLU A 215 40.37 -58.59 -16.60
CA GLU A 215 40.13 -58.11 -17.95
C GLU A 215 38.64 -57.86 -18.21
N ALA A 216 37.77 -58.79 -17.81
CA ALA A 216 36.32 -58.64 -17.89
C ALA A 216 35.81 -57.47 -17.02
N LEU A 217 36.34 -57.30 -15.81
CA LEU A 217 36.03 -56.18 -14.93
C LEU A 217 36.51 -54.86 -15.52
N SER A 218 37.74 -54.80 -16.04
CA SER A 218 38.30 -53.63 -16.71
C SER A 218 37.47 -53.23 -17.93
N LYS A 219 37.05 -54.21 -18.75
CA LYS A 219 36.18 -53.99 -19.90
C LYS A 219 34.80 -53.43 -19.49
N ASN A 220 34.19 -53.98 -18.44
CA ASN A 220 32.91 -53.49 -17.92
C ASN A 220 33.05 -52.09 -17.32
N LEU A 221 34.13 -51.81 -16.59
CA LEU A 221 34.42 -50.49 -16.04
C LEU A 221 34.67 -49.45 -17.14
N GLN A 222 35.36 -49.80 -18.21
CA GLN A 222 35.55 -48.91 -19.37
C GLN A 222 34.21 -48.61 -20.07
N LEU A 223 33.30 -49.58 -20.15
CA LEU A 223 31.94 -49.34 -20.65
C LEU A 223 31.16 -48.39 -19.75
N VAL A 224 31.26 -48.55 -18.42
CA VAL A 224 30.64 -47.63 -17.46
C VAL A 224 31.23 -46.22 -17.59
N VAL A 225 32.56 -46.08 -17.63
CA VAL A 225 33.23 -44.78 -17.82
C VAL A 225 32.82 -44.13 -19.14
N ALA A 226 32.68 -44.92 -20.21
CA ALA A 226 32.20 -44.45 -21.49
C ALA A 226 30.75 -43.92 -21.45
N GLU A 227 29.86 -44.52 -20.66
CA GLU A 227 28.49 -44.05 -20.44
C GLU A 227 28.42 -42.73 -19.63
N PHE A 228 29.48 -42.40 -18.89
CA PHE A 228 29.61 -41.18 -18.11
C PHE A 228 30.61 -40.15 -18.69
N SER A 229 31.03 -40.31 -19.95
CA SER A 229 31.94 -39.38 -20.64
C SER A 229 31.18 -38.35 -21.50
N LEU A 230 31.68 -37.11 -21.55
CA LEU A 230 31.18 -36.05 -22.43
C LEU A 230 31.66 -36.16 -23.88
N ASP A 231 32.70 -36.95 -24.16
CA ASP A 231 33.27 -37.08 -25.52
C ASP A 231 32.41 -37.95 -26.44
N LYS A 232 31.54 -38.77 -25.86
CA LYS A 232 30.63 -39.64 -26.61
C LYS A 232 29.27 -38.96 -26.75
N PRO A 233 28.78 -38.72 -27.97
CA PRO A 233 27.49 -38.05 -28.18
C PRO A 233 26.30 -38.86 -27.65
N ASP A 234 26.44 -40.20 -27.56
CA ASP A 234 25.38 -41.11 -27.12
C ASP A 234 25.41 -41.48 -25.63
N SER A 235 26.37 -40.97 -24.85
CA SER A 235 26.50 -41.30 -23.44
C SER A 235 25.29 -40.79 -22.62
N ALA A 236 25.02 -41.44 -21.49
CA ALA A 236 23.98 -41.00 -20.56
C ALA A 236 24.20 -39.55 -20.08
N LEU A 237 25.47 -39.15 -19.87
CA LEU A 237 25.83 -37.80 -19.45
C LEU A 237 25.63 -36.78 -20.58
N SER A 238 26.06 -37.06 -21.81
CA SER A 238 25.86 -36.17 -22.98
C SER A 238 24.37 -35.99 -23.30
N ARG A 239 23.57 -37.04 -23.15
CA ARG A 239 22.11 -36.96 -23.29
C ARG A 239 21.48 -36.14 -22.17
N LEU A 240 21.96 -36.26 -20.93
CA LEU A 240 21.48 -35.46 -19.81
C LEU A 240 21.84 -33.98 -20.01
N VAL A 241 23.09 -33.68 -20.36
CA VAL A 241 23.54 -32.31 -20.66
C VAL A 241 22.75 -31.74 -21.83
N GLY A 242 22.58 -32.49 -22.93
CA GLY A 242 21.77 -32.05 -24.06
C GLY A 242 20.30 -31.80 -23.70
N ARG A 243 19.71 -32.60 -22.81
CA ARG A 243 18.34 -32.37 -22.30
C ARG A 243 18.27 -31.16 -21.38
N VAL A 244 19.27 -30.95 -20.52
CA VAL A 244 19.36 -29.79 -19.62
C VAL A 244 19.56 -28.52 -20.45
N GLU A 245 20.45 -28.52 -21.43
CA GLU A 245 20.63 -27.41 -22.36
C GLU A 245 19.37 -27.12 -23.18
N ALA A 246 18.69 -28.16 -23.69
CA ALA A 246 17.44 -27.99 -24.43
C ALA A 246 16.32 -27.42 -23.56
N ALA A 247 16.16 -27.93 -22.33
CA ALA A 247 15.20 -27.42 -21.36
C ALA A 247 15.54 -25.97 -20.95
N GLN A 248 16.83 -25.66 -20.78
CA GLN A 248 17.31 -24.31 -20.47
C GLN A 248 17.05 -23.34 -21.63
N ARG A 249 17.34 -23.72 -22.88
CA ARG A 249 17.04 -22.89 -24.06
C ARG A 249 15.54 -22.65 -24.20
N SER A 250 14.72 -23.67 -23.95
CA SER A 250 13.26 -23.53 -23.96
C SER A 250 12.77 -22.57 -22.87
N LEU A 251 13.22 -22.74 -21.61
CA LEU A 251 12.88 -21.84 -20.51
C LEU A 251 13.35 -20.40 -20.79
N THR A 252 14.54 -20.25 -21.37
CA THR A 252 15.11 -18.96 -21.76
C THR A 252 14.27 -18.29 -22.85
N SER A 253 13.77 -19.06 -23.82
CA SER A 253 12.91 -18.54 -24.88
C SER A 253 11.53 -18.08 -24.36
N GLU A 254 11.02 -18.71 -23.30
CA GLU A 254 9.76 -18.35 -22.65
C GLU A 254 9.90 -17.14 -21.69
N LEU A 255 11.10 -16.90 -21.17
CA LEU A 255 11.41 -15.80 -20.23
C LEU A 255 12.21 -14.64 -20.87
N SER A 256 12.25 -14.55 -22.20
CA SER A 256 12.93 -13.45 -22.90
C SER A 256 11.94 -12.38 -23.36
N LEU A 257 12.28 -11.11 -23.21
CA LEU A 257 11.50 -10.00 -23.78
C LEU A 257 11.76 -9.79 -25.28
N ASP A 258 12.83 -10.40 -25.81
CA ASP A 258 13.26 -10.29 -27.22
C ASP A 258 12.53 -11.29 -28.12
N ASN A 259 11.90 -12.31 -27.54
CA ASN A 259 11.11 -13.28 -28.26
C ASN A 259 9.63 -12.87 -28.24
N GLU A 260 9.07 -12.62 -29.43
CA GLU A 260 7.66 -12.22 -29.57
C GLU A 260 6.68 -13.26 -28.99
N ASN A 261 7.07 -14.53 -29.01
CA ASN A 261 6.25 -15.65 -28.54
C ASN A 261 6.54 -16.05 -27.08
N SER A 262 7.26 -15.26 -26.30
CA SER A 262 7.54 -15.61 -24.91
C SER A 262 6.37 -15.34 -23.97
N ALA A 263 6.31 -16.08 -22.86
CA ALA A 263 5.35 -15.82 -21.79
C ALA A 263 5.50 -14.41 -21.21
N LEU A 264 6.74 -13.91 -21.06
CA LEU A 264 6.98 -12.56 -20.54
C LEU A 264 6.52 -11.46 -21.51
N ARG A 265 6.71 -11.63 -22.82
CA ARG A 265 6.22 -10.68 -23.83
C ARG A 265 4.70 -10.65 -23.89
N ARG A 266 4.04 -11.81 -23.80
CA ARG A 266 2.57 -11.89 -23.69
C ARG A 266 2.06 -11.19 -22.44
N MET A 267 2.71 -11.43 -21.29
CA MET A 267 2.34 -10.77 -20.03
C MET A 267 2.54 -9.25 -20.12
N TYR A 268 3.62 -8.81 -20.76
CA TYR A 268 3.89 -7.39 -21.03
C TYR A 268 2.80 -6.76 -21.90
N ALA A 269 2.45 -7.40 -23.02
CA ALA A 269 1.37 -6.92 -23.89
C ALA A 269 0.02 -6.86 -23.16
N MET A 270 -0.29 -7.86 -22.33
CA MET A 270 -1.50 -7.88 -21.51
C MET A 270 -1.51 -6.77 -20.45
N LEU A 271 -0.38 -6.50 -19.80
CA LEU A 271 -0.23 -5.40 -18.84
C LEU A 271 -0.40 -4.03 -19.52
N GLN A 272 0.21 -3.83 -20.69
CA GLN A 272 0.03 -2.61 -21.47
C GLN A 272 -1.42 -2.40 -21.87
N GLU A 273 -2.11 -3.45 -22.33
CA GLU A 273 -3.51 -3.36 -22.72
C GLU A 273 -4.41 -3.08 -21.51
N HIS A 274 -4.16 -3.75 -20.36
CA HIS A 274 -4.87 -3.46 -19.12
C HIS A 274 -4.66 -2.02 -18.66
N GLN A 275 -3.43 -1.50 -18.76
CA GLN A 275 -3.12 -0.12 -18.44
C GLN A 275 -3.86 0.85 -19.37
N ARG A 276 -3.88 0.57 -20.67
CA ARG A 276 -4.62 1.36 -21.68
C ARG A 276 -6.11 1.43 -21.34
N ILE A 277 -6.73 0.28 -21.07
CA ILE A 277 -8.16 0.19 -20.69
C ILE A 277 -8.43 0.98 -19.40
N THR A 278 -7.54 0.87 -18.42
CA THR A 278 -7.69 1.59 -17.13
C THR A 278 -7.63 3.11 -17.31
N VAL A 279 -6.72 3.60 -18.15
CA VAL A 279 -6.63 5.03 -18.49
C VAL A 279 -7.91 5.48 -19.20
N GLU A 280 -8.36 4.74 -20.22
CA GLU A 280 -9.58 5.04 -20.98
C GLU A 280 -10.82 5.09 -20.07
N HIS A 281 -10.97 4.13 -19.15
CA HIS A 281 -12.07 4.09 -18.19
C HIS A 281 -12.05 5.30 -17.24
N ASN A 282 -10.86 5.67 -16.75
CA ASN A 282 -10.69 6.84 -15.88
C ASN A 282 -11.05 8.15 -16.59
N THR A 283 -10.61 8.33 -17.84
CA THR A 283 -10.99 9.52 -18.64
C THR A 283 -12.50 9.60 -18.83
N ARG A 284 -13.15 8.47 -19.14
CA ARG A 284 -14.61 8.41 -19.33
C ARG A 284 -15.37 8.72 -18.04
N LEU A 285 -14.86 8.23 -16.90
CA LEU A 285 -15.38 8.58 -15.57
C LEU A 285 -15.24 10.07 -15.29
N GLN A 286 -14.10 10.68 -15.61
CA GLN A 286 -13.88 12.13 -15.46
C GLN A 286 -14.86 12.96 -16.30
N GLU A 287 -15.08 12.59 -17.56
CA GLU A 287 -16.06 13.26 -18.44
C GLU A 287 -17.48 13.18 -17.88
N THR A 288 -17.87 11.97 -17.43
CA THR A 288 -19.19 11.73 -16.84
C THR A 288 -19.39 12.54 -15.55
N LEU A 289 -18.38 12.57 -14.68
CA LEU A 289 -18.44 13.31 -13.42
C LEU A 289 -18.49 14.83 -13.67
N SER A 290 -17.70 15.33 -14.63
CA SER A 290 -17.74 16.74 -15.03
C SER A 290 -19.12 17.14 -15.54
N ALA A 291 -19.73 16.31 -16.39
CA ALA A 291 -21.08 16.56 -16.91
C ALA A 291 -22.14 16.56 -15.80
N ALA A 292 -22.06 15.62 -14.85
CA ALA A 292 -22.97 15.56 -13.71
C ALA A 292 -22.86 16.80 -12.81
N VAL A 293 -21.63 17.26 -12.52
CA VAL A 293 -21.39 18.47 -11.73
C VAL A 293 -21.94 19.72 -12.42
N GLN A 294 -21.74 19.85 -13.73
CA GLN A 294 -22.30 20.98 -14.50
C GLN A 294 -23.83 20.96 -14.50
N ALA A 295 -24.45 19.79 -14.63
CA ALA A 295 -25.92 19.66 -14.55
C ALA A 295 -26.45 20.04 -13.17
N LEU A 296 -25.76 19.66 -12.10
CA LEU A 296 -26.12 20.05 -10.73
C LEU A 296 -25.94 21.56 -10.49
N GLN A 297 -24.87 22.16 -11.03
CA GLN A 297 -24.65 23.61 -10.96
C GLN A 297 -25.73 24.39 -11.73
N ALA A 298 -26.06 23.97 -12.95
CA ALA A 298 -27.13 24.57 -13.74
C ALA A 298 -28.48 24.48 -13.01
N ARG A 299 -28.78 23.34 -12.37
CA ARG A 299 -30.00 23.16 -11.57
C ARG A 299 -30.01 24.05 -10.32
N ARG A 300 -28.86 24.28 -9.68
CA ARG A 300 -28.70 25.25 -8.57
C ARG A 300 -28.89 26.70 -9.05
N GLU A 301 -28.39 27.06 -10.22
CA GLU A 301 -28.53 28.42 -10.78
C GLU A 301 -29.96 28.71 -11.26
N GLU A 302 -30.67 27.71 -11.77
CA GLU A 302 -32.08 27.81 -12.15
C GLU A 302 -32.97 27.90 -10.90
N ALA A 303 -32.68 27.12 -9.85
CA ALA A 303 -33.31 27.27 -8.54
C ALA A 303 -33.07 28.68 -8.00
N ALA A 304 -31.83 29.18 -8.03
CA ALA A 304 -31.42 30.53 -7.58
C ALA A 304 -32.21 31.68 -8.24
N ARG A 305 -32.79 31.47 -9.43
CA ARG A 305 -33.60 32.44 -10.17
C ARG A 305 -35.11 32.30 -9.96
N GLY A 306 -35.57 31.24 -9.31
CA GLY A 306 -37.00 30.97 -9.09
C GLY A 306 -37.61 31.77 -7.93
N THR A 307 -38.91 32.05 -8.02
CA THR A 307 -39.75 32.62 -6.94
C THR A 307 -39.86 31.72 -5.71
N GLN A 308 -39.37 30.48 -5.81
CA GLN A 308 -39.38 29.48 -4.74
C GLN A 308 -38.40 29.81 -3.60
N HIS A 309 -37.28 30.50 -3.87
CA HIS A 309 -36.33 30.89 -2.83
C HIS A 309 -36.82 31.98 -1.88
N GLY A 310 -37.75 32.84 -2.32
CA GLY A 310 -38.38 33.81 -1.41
C GLY A 310 -39.19 33.11 -0.33
N LEU A 311 -40.00 32.12 -0.73
CA LEU A 311 -40.81 31.30 0.16
C LEU A 311 -39.96 30.44 1.11
N GLU A 312 -38.90 29.80 0.61
CA GLU A 312 -37.98 29.02 1.46
C GLU A 312 -37.29 29.90 2.52
N PHE A 313 -36.92 31.13 2.17
CA PHE A 313 -36.33 32.08 3.11
C PHE A 313 -37.33 32.55 4.16
N GLU A 314 -38.56 32.85 3.75
CA GLU A 314 -39.67 33.19 4.66
C GLU A 314 -39.96 32.06 5.66
N GLU A 315 -40.00 30.80 5.19
CA GLU A 315 -40.22 29.61 6.02
C GLU A 315 -39.05 29.36 6.99
N ALA A 316 -37.80 29.51 6.53
CA ALA A 316 -36.62 29.36 7.37
C ALA A 316 -36.55 30.45 8.46
N LEU A 317 -36.92 31.69 8.13
CA LEU A 317 -37.04 32.76 9.09
C LEU A 317 -38.14 32.47 10.12
N ALA A 318 -39.30 31.98 9.68
CA ALA A 318 -40.40 31.60 10.57
C ALA A 318 -39.98 30.52 11.58
N ALA A 319 -39.27 29.49 11.13
CA ALA A 319 -38.75 28.43 11.99
C ALA A 319 -37.79 28.98 13.05
N SER A 320 -36.88 29.88 12.66
CA SER A 320 -35.91 30.51 13.55
C SER A 320 -36.57 31.43 14.57
N LEU A 321 -37.54 32.24 14.13
CA LEU A 321 -38.34 33.09 15.01
C LEU A 321 -39.11 32.25 16.04
N ARG A 322 -39.78 31.18 15.62
CA ARG A 322 -40.50 30.25 16.51
C ARG A 322 -39.59 29.69 17.60
N ALA A 323 -38.40 29.25 17.24
CA ALA A 323 -37.42 28.74 18.20
C ALA A 323 -36.98 29.82 19.21
N LEU A 324 -36.74 31.05 18.74
CA LEU A 324 -36.32 32.17 19.60
C LEU A 324 -37.42 32.65 20.55
N VAL A 325 -38.67 32.73 20.09
CA VAL A 325 -39.79 33.22 20.91
C VAL A 325 -40.32 32.18 21.89
N ALA A 326 -40.19 30.88 21.58
CA ALA A 326 -40.68 29.80 22.44
C ALA A 326 -40.05 29.84 23.83
N ALA A 327 -38.77 30.24 23.91
CA ALA A 327 -38.07 30.41 25.18
C ALA A 327 -38.58 31.61 26.01
N GLY A 328 -39.27 32.55 25.39
CA GLY A 328 -39.71 33.82 25.98
C GLY A 328 -41.22 33.96 26.16
N GLY A 329 -42.03 32.95 25.82
CA GLY A 329 -43.49 32.97 25.99
C GLY A 329 -44.25 33.89 25.02
N ASP A 330 -43.61 34.38 23.95
CA ASP A 330 -44.28 35.17 22.90
C ASP A 330 -44.87 34.24 21.82
N ILE A 331 -45.85 34.74 21.07
CA ILE A 331 -46.56 33.99 20.04
C ILE A 331 -46.18 34.54 18.66
N VAL A 332 -45.74 33.68 17.74
CA VAL A 332 -45.48 34.02 16.33
C VAL A 332 -46.65 33.52 15.48
N GLU A 333 -47.19 34.41 14.65
CA GLU A 333 -48.20 34.13 13.64
C GLU A 333 -47.61 34.36 12.25
N GLU A 334 -47.74 33.36 11.36
CA GLU A 334 -47.33 33.46 9.97
C GLU A 334 -48.47 34.10 9.16
N THR A 335 -48.29 35.35 8.73
CA THR A 335 -49.35 36.19 8.19
C THR A 335 -49.21 36.53 6.70
N GLY A 336 -48.11 36.17 6.04
CA GLY A 336 -47.84 36.50 4.63
C GLY A 336 -48.91 36.06 3.62
N ALA A 337 -49.67 35.00 3.93
CA ALA A 337 -50.77 34.54 3.06
C ALA A 337 -52.10 35.31 3.25
N SER A 338 -52.28 35.98 4.40
CA SER A 338 -53.55 36.59 4.81
C SER A 338 -53.54 38.12 4.67
N THR A 339 -54.69 38.69 4.30
CA THR A 339 -54.87 40.14 4.29
C THR A 339 -54.99 40.68 5.71
N GLY A 340 -54.28 41.77 6.00
CA GLY A 340 -54.32 42.43 7.30
C GLY A 340 -55.49 43.41 7.44
N THR A 341 -55.26 44.47 8.22
CA THR A 341 -56.23 45.54 8.50
C THR A 341 -56.51 46.39 7.26
N ILE A 342 -55.54 46.47 6.33
CA ILE A 342 -55.69 47.19 5.06
C ILE A 342 -56.27 46.22 4.02
N PRO A 343 -57.39 46.55 3.34
CA PRO A 343 -57.99 45.69 2.33
C PRO A 343 -57.00 45.32 1.21
N ASN A 344 -56.92 44.04 0.87
CA ASN A 344 -56.02 43.48 -0.16
C ASN A 344 -54.51 43.70 0.07
N CYS A 345 -54.09 44.06 1.29
CA CYS A 345 -52.68 44.20 1.65
C CYS A 345 -52.19 42.97 2.43
N LYS A 346 -51.16 42.31 1.90
CA LYS A 346 -50.53 41.12 2.52
C LYS A 346 -49.18 41.43 3.18
N VAL A 347 -48.74 42.69 3.15
CA VAL A 347 -47.46 43.14 3.72
C VAL A 347 -47.41 42.86 5.23
N GLY A 348 -46.28 42.38 5.72
CA GLY A 348 -46.10 41.81 7.05
C GLY A 348 -46.17 40.29 6.99
N ASP A 349 -45.02 39.66 6.75
CA ASP A 349 -44.89 38.21 6.61
C ASP A 349 -45.19 37.48 7.91
N HIS A 350 -44.67 37.98 9.04
CA HIS A 350 -44.88 37.38 10.35
C HIS A 350 -45.27 38.44 11.39
N VAL A 351 -46.04 38.05 12.40
CA VAL A 351 -46.37 38.90 13.54
C VAL A 351 -46.01 38.19 14.83
N VAL A 352 -45.18 38.84 15.65
CA VAL A 352 -44.85 38.41 16.99
C VAL A 352 -45.70 39.19 17.98
N THR A 353 -46.56 38.49 18.72
CA THR A 353 -47.35 39.06 19.81
C THR A 353 -46.65 38.78 21.14
N ILE A 354 -46.35 39.84 21.88
CA ILE A 354 -45.69 39.76 23.18
C ILE A 354 -46.59 39.07 24.21
N GLY A 355 -46.06 38.05 24.88
CA GLY A 355 -46.78 37.23 25.84
C GLY A 355 -47.24 37.99 27.10
N PRO A 356 -48.18 37.42 27.86
CA PRO A 356 -48.80 38.07 29.02
C PRO A 356 -47.85 38.28 30.21
N GLU A 357 -46.72 37.56 30.24
CA GLU A 357 -45.73 37.66 31.32
C GLU A 357 -44.84 38.90 31.22
N LYS A 358 -44.90 39.63 30.09
CA LYS A 358 -44.05 40.80 29.82
C LYS A 358 -44.85 42.10 29.98
N LEU A 359 -44.14 43.19 30.30
CA LEU A 359 -44.74 44.50 30.55
C LEU A 359 -45.54 45.06 29.35
N ALA A 360 -45.16 44.67 28.12
CA ALA A 360 -45.88 45.00 26.89
C ALA A 360 -46.79 43.87 26.40
N ALA A 361 -47.47 43.17 27.31
CA ALA A 361 -48.40 42.12 26.98
C ALA A 361 -49.39 42.56 25.88
N GLY A 362 -49.49 41.77 24.81
CA GLY A 362 -50.37 42.03 23.67
C GLY A 362 -49.83 43.03 22.63
N ALA A 363 -48.66 43.64 22.86
CA ALA A 363 -48.03 44.46 21.82
C ALA A 363 -47.54 43.57 20.66
N ARG A 364 -47.68 44.10 19.44
CA ARG A 364 -47.35 43.38 18.19
C ARG A 364 -46.10 43.94 17.54
N ILE A 365 -45.22 43.05 17.11
CA ILE A 365 -44.04 43.32 16.30
C ILE A 365 -44.27 42.64 14.96
N VAL A 366 -44.20 43.38 13.86
CA VAL A 366 -44.27 42.79 12.53
C VAL A 366 -42.86 42.47 12.04
N VAL A 367 -42.67 41.31 11.43
CA VAL A 367 -41.42 40.91 10.78
C VAL A 367 -41.67 40.78 9.29
N GLU A 368 -40.85 41.46 8.50
CA GLU A 368 -40.87 41.42 7.05
C GLU A 368 -39.56 40.81 6.54
N ALA A 369 -39.65 39.84 5.63
CA ALA A 369 -38.51 39.14 5.06
C ALA A 369 -38.31 39.55 3.60
N LYS A 370 -37.06 39.79 3.19
CA LYS A 370 -36.75 40.10 1.79
C LYS A 370 -35.49 39.41 1.29
N GLN A 371 -35.67 38.61 0.25
CA GLN A 371 -34.59 38.01 -0.52
C GLN A 371 -34.63 38.53 -1.97
N HIS A 372 -34.29 39.81 -2.17
CA HIS A 372 -34.31 40.43 -3.49
C HIS A 372 -33.24 41.52 -3.65
N ALA A 373 -32.40 41.39 -4.68
CA ALA A 373 -31.23 42.24 -4.88
C ALA A 373 -31.51 43.68 -5.33
N SER A 374 -32.73 43.98 -5.77
CA SER A 374 -33.13 45.33 -6.19
C SER A 374 -33.72 46.20 -5.07
N TYR A 375 -33.78 45.70 -3.84
CA TYR A 375 -34.36 46.43 -2.72
C TYR A 375 -33.34 47.35 -2.06
N ASP A 376 -33.68 48.64 -2.00
CA ASP A 376 -32.90 49.67 -1.34
C ASP A 376 -33.47 50.00 0.05
N LEU A 377 -32.66 50.62 0.90
CA LEU A 377 -33.04 50.97 2.27
C LEU A 377 -34.31 51.84 2.33
N THR A 378 -34.47 52.79 1.40
CA THR A 378 -35.62 53.70 1.36
C THR A 378 -36.93 52.94 1.11
N ARG A 379 -36.91 51.96 0.20
CA ARG A 379 -38.08 51.13 -0.08
C ARG A 379 -38.39 50.19 1.09
N SER A 380 -37.37 49.60 1.72
CA SER A 380 -37.57 48.78 2.93
C SER A 380 -38.26 49.55 4.04
N LEU A 381 -37.87 50.80 4.30
CA LEU A 381 -38.51 51.62 5.35
C LEU A 381 -39.96 52.02 5.02
N ARG A 382 -40.29 52.20 3.74
CA ARG A 382 -41.69 52.47 3.32
C ARG A 382 -42.57 51.23 3.51
N GLU A 383 -42.06 50.07 3.11
CA GLU A 383 -42.77 48.79 3.27
C GLU A 383 -42.89 48.41 4.75
N ALA A 384 -41.86 48.67 5.56
CA ALA A 384 -41.92 48.51 7.02
C ALA A 384 -43.07 49.32 7.65
N ASP A 385 -43.24 50.58 7.25
CA ASP A 385 -44.33 51.42 7.74
C ASP A 385 -45.71 50.90 7.29
N GLU A 386 -45.82 50.41 6.06
CA GLU A 386 -47.03 49.76 5.56
C GLU A 386 -47.33 48.47 6.34
N ALA A 387 -46.32 47.64 6.61
CA ALA A 387 -46.45 46.40 7.37
C ALA A 387 -46.99 46.68 8.78
N ARG A 388 -46.45 47.72 9.46
CA ARG A 388 -46.93 48.13 10.80
C ARG A 388 -48.40 48.53 10.78
N ARG A 389 -48.79 49.38 9.82
CA ARG A 389 -50.19 49.83 9.67
C ARG A 389 -51.11 48.66 9.32
N ASN A 390 -50.66 47.74 8.47
CA ASN A 390 -51.44 46.59 8.07
C ASN A 390 -51.66 45.59 9.23
N ARG A 391 -50.62 45.34 10.03
CA ARG A 391 -50.66 44.34 11.11
C ARG A 391 -51.00 44.90 12.50
N ASN A 392 -51.27 46.21 12.58
CA ASN A 392 -51.47 46.94 13.83
C ASN A 392 -50.31 46.72 14.82
N ALA A 393 -49.08 46.84 14.31
CA ALA A 393 -47.85 46.61 15.04
C ALA A 393 -47.14 47.93 15.37
N GLY A 394 -46.57 48.04 16.57
CA GLY A 394 -45.86 49.24 17.02
C GLY A 394 -44.41 49.32 16.51
N VAL A 395 -43.85 48.18 16.11
CA VAL A 395 -42.45 48.02 15.69
C VAL A 395 -42.38 47.09 14.49
N CYS A 396 -41.49 47.37 13.53
CA CYS A 396 -41.17 46.46 12.43
C CYS A 396 -39.73 45.97 12.53
N LEU A 397 -39.53 44.67 12.32
CA LEU A 397 -38.25 44.04 12.10
C LEU A 397 -38.14 43.63 10.63
N PHE A 398 -37.31 44.32 9.87
CA PHE A 398 -37.09 44.09 8.45
C PHE A 398 -35.81 43.28 8.25
N VAL A 399 -35.95 42.08 7.69
CA VAL A 399 -34.89 41.08 7.57
C VAL A 399 -34.54 40.90 6.11
N HIS A 400 -33.34 41.31 5.73
CA HIS A 400 -32.80 41.06 4.39
C HIS A 400 -31.93 39.80 4.37
N SER A 401 -32.08 39.00 3.32
CA SER A 401 -31.14 37.90 3.06
C SER A 401 -29.74 38.45 2.76
N THR A 402 -28.72 38.03 3.49
CA THR A 402 -27.30 38.41 3.24
C THR A 402 -26.88 38.12 1.79
N ARG A 403 -27.48 37.11 1.16
CA ARG A 403 -27.20 36.67 -0.22
C ARG A 403 -27.61 37.70 -1.27
N THR A 404 -28.59 38.53 -0.95
CA THR A 404 -29.18 39.49 -1.91
C THR A 404 -29.15 40.93 -1.41
N ALA A 405 -28.83 41.18 -0.15
CA ALA A 405 -28.77 42.51 0.42
C ALA A 405 -27.77 43.39 -0.35
N GLN A 406 -28.20 44.59 -0.75
CA GLN A 406 -27.31 45.59 -1.32
C GLN A 406 -26.38 46.19 -0.24
N ASP A 407 -25.26 46.78 -0.66
CA ASP A 407 -24.33 47.50 0.22
C ASP A 407 -25.00 48.63 1.03
N SER A 408 -26.13 49.16 0.53
CA SER A 408 -26.92 50.20 1.22
C SER A 408 -27.69 49.70 2.44
N ILE A 409 -27.94 48.39 2.54
CA ILE A 409 -28.63 47.76 3.68
C ILE A 409 -27.60 47.53 4.78
N PRO A 410 -27.80 48.02 6.02
CA PRO A 410 -26.86 47.77 7.11
C PRO A 410 -27.00 46.34 7.66
N ASP A 411 -25.93 45.79 8.21
CA ASP A 411 -25.96 44.47 8.89
C ASP A 411 -26.91 44.48 10.09
N PHE A 412 -26.92 45.59 10.84
CA PHE A 412 -27.91 45.87 11.88
C PHE A 412 -28.06 47.37 12.11
N ARG A 413 -29.26 47.93 11.93
CA ARG A 413 -29.53 49.34 12.25
C ARG A 413 -30.99 49.60 12.60
N ARG A 414 -31.18 50.50 13.56
CA ARG A 414 -32.48 50.99 13.98
C ARG A 414 -32.79 52.35 13.34
N PHE A 415 -34.01 52.50 12.84
CA PHE A 415 -34.60 53.72 12.31
C PHE A 415 -35.93 53.98 13.02
N GLY A 416 -35.90 54.75 14.11
CA GLY A 416 -37.11 55.03 14.89
C GLY A 416 -37.70 53.78 15.54
N ASN A 417 -38.83 53.29 15.01
CA ASN A 417 -39.51 52.06 15.41
C ASN A 417 -39.35 50.93 14.38
N ASP A 418 -38.48 51.10 13.38
CA ASP A 418 -38.12 50.09 12.39
C ASP A 418 -36.69 49.64 12.65
N ILE A 419 -36.44 48.34 12.55
CA ILE A 419 -35.12 47.73 12.68
C ILE A 419 -34.84 47.00 11.39
N VAL A 420 -33.73 47.32 10.73
CA VAL A 420 -33.28 46.66 9.50
C VAL A 420 -32.04 45.85 9.83
N LEU A 421 -32.03 44.59 9.45
CA LEU A 421 -30.88 43.70 9.63
C LEU A 421 -30.69 42.75 8.45
N ARG A 422 -29.49 42.18 8.35
CA ARG A 422 -29.19 41.09 7.43
C ARG A 422 -29.15 39.76 8.17
N TRP A 423 -29.69 38.72 7.55
CA TRP A 423 -29.72 37.36 8.11
C TRP A 423 -29.69 36.31 7.00
N ASP A 424 -29.10 35.15 7.28
CA ASP A 424 -29.10 33.97 6.42
C ASP A 424 -29.42 32.74 7.26
N ALA A 425 -30.21 31.82 6.73
CA ALA A 425 -30.49 30.54 7.38
C ALA A 425 -29.27 29.60 7.38
N GLU A 426 -28.33 29.80 6.45
CA GLU A 426 -27.13 28.97 6.32
C GLU A 426 -25.95 29.47 7.20
N ASP A 427 -26.04 30.68 7.77
CA ASP A 427 -25.00 31.29 8.59
C ASP A 427 -25.38 31.35 10.07
N ALA A 428 -24.82 30.42 10.87
CA ALA A 428 -25.02 30.36 12.32
C ALA A 428 -24.54 31.62 13.07
N GLY A 429 -23.66 32.44 12.47
CA GLY A 429 -23.28 33.75 13.03
C GLY A 429 -24.40 34.79 12.93
N GLY A 430 -25.25 34.69 11.90
CA GLY A 430 -26.36 35.60 11.64
C GLY A 430 -27.49 35.53 12.67
N ASP A 431 -27.67 34.37 13.32
CA ASP A 431 -28.70 34.18 14.36
C ASP A 431 -28.56 35.14 15.53
N VAL A 432 -27.33 35.59 15.81
CA VAL A 432 -27.05 36.59 16.85
C VAL A 432 -27.73 37.92 16.51
N TRP A 433 -27.70 38.32 15.24
CA TRP A 433 -28.33 39.56 14.77
C TRP A 433 -29.84 39.47 14.78
N LEU A 434 -30.40 38.34 14.34
CA LEU A 434 -31.85 38.11 14.40
C LEU A 434 -32.36 38.17 15.83
N ARG A 435 -31.66 37.51 16.76
CA ARG A 435 -31.97 37.54 18.20
C ARG A 435 -31.83 38.96 18.77
N ALA A 436 -30.77 39.69 18.42
CA ALA A 436 -30.57 41.07 18.84
C ALA A 436 -31.70 41.97 18.32
N GLY A 437 -32.13 41.80 17.07
CA GLY A 437 -33.22 42.54 16.45
C GLY A 437 -34.55 42.32 17.17
N LEU A 438 -34.87 41.06 17.46
CA LEU A 438 -36.08 40.72 18.21
C LEU A 438 -36.05 41.27 19.64
N MET A 439 -34.89 41.22 20.32
CA MET A 439 -34.73 41.79 21.66
C MET A 439 -34.91 43.31 21.66
N VAL A 440 -34.30 44.01 20.69
CA VAL A 440 -34.47 45.46 20.55
C VAL A 440 -35.93 45.79 20.22
N ALA A 441 -36.56 45.05 19.31
CA ALA A 441 -37.96 45.24 18.96
C ALA A 441 -38.88 45.08 20.18
N THR A 442 -38.64 44.05 20.99
CA THR A 442 -39.34 43.82 22.26
C THR A 442 -39.14 44.97 23.23
N ALA A 443 -37.90 45.45 23.39
CA ALA A 443 -37.61 46.60 24.24
C ALA A 443 -38.31 47.89 23.78
N LEU A 444 -38.45 48.09 22.46
CA LEU A 444 -39.18 49.22 21.90
C LEU A 444 -40.68 49.13 22.14
N SER A 445 -41.26 47.95 22.00
CA SER A 445 -42.66 47.70 22.34
C SER A 445 -42.92 47.92 23.84
N VAL A 446 -41.99 47.50 24.71
CA VAL A 446 -42.01 47.81 26.16
C VAL A 446 -41.92 49.30 26.41
N ARG A 447 -41.05 50.02 25.71
CA ARG A 447 -40.94 51.48 25.82
C ARG A 447 -42.22 52.19 25.39
N ALA A 448 -42.86 51.74 24.32
CA ALA A 448 -44.13 52.30 23.85
C ALA A 448 -45.27 52.06 24.86
N ALA A 449 -45.35 50.85 25.44
CA ALA A 449 -46.33 50.52 26.49
C ALA A 449 -46.04 51.21 27.83
N SER A 450 -44.77 51.48 28.14
CA SER A 450 -44.35 52.18 29.38
C SER A 450 -44.50 53.70 29.28
N HIS A 451 -44.71 54.27 28.10
CA HIS A 451 -44.91 55.71 27.95
C HIS A 451 -46.20 56.22 28.64
N ASP A 452 -47.08 55.31 29.07
CA ASP A 452 -48.21 55.59 29.95
C ASP A 452 -47.85 55.70 31.45
N LYS A 453 -46.62 55.36 31.87
CA LYS A 453 -46.13 55.48 33.26
C LYS A 453 -44.68 55.98 33.32
N GLN A 454 -44.51 57.17 33.91
CA GLN A 454 -43.25 57.91 34.10
C GLN A 454 -42.04 57.02 34.46
N ASP A 455 -41.01 56.91 33.60
CA ASP A 455 -39.68 56.39 34.01
C ASP A 455 -38.52 56.66 33.01
N ALA A 456 -38.37 57.90 32.54
CA ALA A 456 -37.34 58.30 31.55
C ALA A 456 -35.87 57.96 31.95
N ALA A 457 -35.55 57.85 33.24
CA ALA A 457 -34.19 57.64 33.74
C ALA A 457 -33.68 56.19 33.65
N SER A 458 -34.56 55.18 33.71
CA SER A 458 -34.17 53.77 33.56
C SER A 458 -33.87 53.41 32.09
N PHE A 459 -34.53 54.09 31.14
CA PHE A 459 -34.37 53.85 29.71
C PHE A 459 -33.06 54.39 29.14
N ALA A 460 -32.51 55.50 29.66
CA ALA A 460 -31.19 55.99 29.25
C ALA A 460 -30.07 54.96 29.55
N LYS A 461 -30.22 54.16 30.62
CA LYS A 461 -29.27 53.08 30.95
C LYS A 461 -29.39 51.90 29.99
N ILE A 462 -30.61 51.59 29.53
CA ILE A 462 -30.89 50.52 28.57
C ILE A 462 -30.41 50.91 27.17
N ASP A 463 -30.71 52.13 26.69
CA ASP A 463 -30.20 52.64 25.41
C ASP A 463 -28.66 52.67 25.42
N GLY A 464 -28.05 53.06 26.54
CA GLY A 464 -26.60 52.97 26.71
C GLY A 464 -26.06 51.52 26.69
N ALA A 465 -26.84 50.54 27.17
CA ALA A 465 -26.46 49.13 27.12
C ALA A 465 -26.59 48.56 25.70
N ILE A 466 -27.64 48.92 24.97
CA ILE A 466 -27.84 48.56 23.56
C ILE A 466 -26.71 49.14 22.71
N GLU A 467 -26.36 50.40 22.92
CA GLU A 467 -25.27 51.04 22.18
C GLU A 467 -23.90 50.41 22.48
N ARG A 468 -23.67 49.97 23.74
CA ARG A 468 -22.47 49.19 24.08
C ARG A 468 -22.47 47.81 23.41
N MET A 469 -23.61 47.12 23.35
CA MET A 469 -23.71 45.84 22.64
C MET A 469 -23.43 46.01 21.16
N ARG A 470 -24.01 47.04 20.51
CA ARG A 470 -23.72 47.40 19.11
C ARG A 470 -22.23 47.55 18.86
N LYS A 471 -21.54 48.34 19.69
CA LYS A 471 -20.07 48.55 19.58
C LYS A 471 -19.26 47.27 19.75
N HIS A 472 -19.68 46.36 20.63
CA HIS A 472 -18.98 45.09 20.81
C HIS A 472 -19.15 44.17 19.61
N ILE A 473 -20.32 44.17 18.97
CA ILE A 473 -20.55 43.34 17.79
C ILE A 473 -19.81 43.91 16.57
N GLU A 474 -19.79 45.25 16.39
CA GLU A 474 -18.95 45.89 15.36
C GLU A 474 -17.47 45.54 15.54
N GLY A 475 -16.96 45.57 16.78
CA GLY A 475 -15.59 45.13 17.06
C GLY A 475 -15.35 43.64 16.77
N PHE A 476 -16.37 42.79 16.86
CA PHE A 476 -16.27 41.38 16.51
C PHE A 476 -16.18 41.16 14.98
N GLU A 477 -16.89 41.97 14.19
CA GLU A 477 -16.77 41.95 12.72
C GLU A 477 -15.41 42.45 12.23
N GLU A 478 -14.84 43.46 12.89
CA GLU A 478 -13.47 43.90 12.62
C GLU A 478 -12.47 42.76 12.86
N ILE A 479 -12.62 42.01 13.96
CA ILE A 479 -11.79 40.84 14.26
C ILE A 479 -11.93 39.78 13.15
N ASN A 480 -13.15 39.48 12.71
CA ASN A 480 -13.38 38.53 11.61
C ASN A 480 -12.76 39.02 10.29
N THR A 481 -12.82 40.32 10.01
CA THR A 481 -12.22 40.91 8.81
C THR A 481 -10.68 40.82 8.86
N CYS A 482 -10.07 41.10 10.01
CA CYS A 482 -8.64 40.93 10.24
C CYS A 482 -8.23 39.46 10.12
N ALA A 483 -9.01 38.53 10.67
CA ALA A 483 -8.77 37.09 10.56
C ALA A 483 -8.82 36.62 9.10
N GLY A 484 -9.85 37.03 8.34
CA GLY A 484 -9.96 36.71 6.91
C GLY A 484 -8.82 37.32 6.07
N THR A 485 -8.37 38.53 6.41
CA THR A 485 -7.22 39.15 5.75
C THR A 485 -5.92 38.41 6.07
N ALA A 486 -5.72 37.98 7.32
CA ALA A 486 -4.59 37.17 7.73
C ALA A 486 -4.58 35.81 7.02
N GLN A 487 -5.76 35.18 6.86
CA GLN A 487 -5.91 33.94 6.10
C GLN A 487 -5.50 34.11 4.62
N ARG A 488 -6.03 35.13 3.93
CA ARG A 488 -5.66 35.41 2.53
C ARG A 488 -4.16 35.72 2.38
N ALA A 489 -3.57 36.42 3.34
CA ALA A 489 -2.13 36.68 3.36
C ALA A 489 -1.33 35.37 3.55
N ALA A 490 -1.75 34.50 4.45
CA ALA A 490 -1.13 33.18 4.67
C ALA A 490 -1.24 32.31 3.40
N GLU A 491 -2.39 32.27 2.74
CA GLU A 491 -2.58 31.56 1.46
C GLU A 491 -1.66 32.10 0.37
N LYS A 492 -1.49 33.43 0.28
CA LYS A 492 -0.56 34.06 -0.68
C LYS A 492 0.90 33.72 -0.39
N ILE A 493 1.31 33.68 0.88
CA ILE A 493 2.66 33.29 1.29
C ILE A 493 2.91 31.83 0.93
N LEU A 494 1.98 30.92 1.25
CA LEU A 494 2.08 29.50 0.91
C LEU A 494 2.16 29.29 -0.61
N LYS A 495 1.36 30.02 -1.39
CA LYS A 495 1.43 29.99 -2.85
C LYS A 495 2.79 30.47 -3.38
N ARG A 496 3.36 31.54 -2.80
CA ARG A 496 4.68 32.06 -3.18
C ARG A 496 5.80 31.10 -2.80
N ALA A 497 5.73 30.50 -1.61
CA ALA A 497 6.69 29.50 -1.14
C ALA A 497 6.73 28.29 -2.07
N ARG A 498 5.55 27.80 -2.50
CA ARG A 498 5.44 26.70 -3.46
C ARG A 498 6.07 27.03 -4.83
N ILE A 499 5.78 28.22 -5.37
CA ILE A 499 6.39 28.67 -6.64
C ILE A 499 7.93 28.80 -6.50
N MET A 500 8.43 29.28 -5.36
CA MET A 500 9.87 29.36 -5.12
C MET A 500 10.52 27.98 -4.96
N GLU A 501 9.84 27.03 -4.32
CA GLU A 501 10.30 25.64 -4.18
C GLU A 501 10.40 24.96 -5.55
N GLU A 502 9.36 25.11 -6.39
CA GLU A 502 9.35 24.62 -7.77
C GLU A 502 10.49 25.27 -8.59
N GLY A 503 10.67 26.60 -8.49
CA GLY A 503 11.75 27.29 -9.20
C GLY A 503 13.17 26.93 -8.72
N LEU A 504 13.37 26.66 -7.42
CA LEU A 504 14.65 26.21 -6.89
C LEU A 504 14.98 24.78 -7.32
N ALA A 505 13.98 23.90 -7.40
CA ALA A 505 14.15 22.54 -7.91
C ALA A 505 14.59 22.55 -9.38
N ASP A 506 13.98 23.40 -10.21
CA ASP A 506 14.37 23.57 -11.62
C ASP A 506 15.81 24.09 -11.77
N GLN A 507 16.19 25.08 -10.97
CA GLN A 507 17.56 25.60 -10.96
C GLN A 507 18.58 24.56 -10.48
N LEU A 508 18.23 23.76 -9.45
CA LEU A 508 19.10 22.71 -8.96
C LEU A 508 19.30 21.60 -10.00
N ALA A 509 18.23 21.23 -10.72
CA ALA A 509 18.31 20.29 -11.84
C ALA A 509 19.26 20.80 -12.93
N THR A 510 19.14 22.09 -13.28
CA THR A 510 20.03 22.75 -14.26
C THR A 510 21.50 22.74 -13.80
N VAL A 511 21.77 23.04 -12.52
CA VAL A 511 23.12 23.02 -11.96
C VAL A 511 23.71 21.61 -11.93
N ILE A 512 22.91 20.60 -11.58
CA ILE A 512 23.36 19.20 -11.62
C ILE A 512 23.71 18.78 -13.05
N GLU A 513 22.89 19.16 -14.02
CA GLU A 513 23.14 18.86 -15.44
C GLU A 513 24.45 19.48 -15.93
N GLU A 514 24.69 20.76 -15.63
CA GLU A 514 25.95 21.44 -15.99
C GLU A 514 27.16 20.90 -15.23
N ALA A 515 27.01 20.54 -13.95
CA ALA A 515 28.07 19.91 -13.18
C ALA A 515 28.47 18.53 -13.73
N VAL A 516 27.50 17.74 -14.22
CA VAL A 516 27.76 16.47 -14.90
C VAL A 516 28.50 16.69 -16.22
N LYS A 517 28.11 17.70 -17.01
CA LYS A 517 28.81 18.08 -18.25
C LYS A 517 30.26 18.52 -18.00
N LEU A 518 30.51 19.28 -16.92
CA LEU A 518 31.87 19.71 -16.55
C LEU A 518 32.72 18.56 -16.02
N LYS A 519 32.14 17.63 -15.25
CA LYS A 519 32.84 16.43 -14.77
C LYS A 519 33.21 15.46 -15.90
N ALA A 520 32.42 15.43 -16.97
CA ALA A 520 32.77 14.71 -18.19
C ALA A 520 33.89 15.37 -19.00
N ARG A 521 34.33 16.58 -18.61
CA ARG A 521 35.23 17.45 -19.40
C ARG A 521 36.62 17.66 -18.80
N GLY A 522 37.10 16.84 -17.86
CA GLY A 522 38.51 16.92 -17.47
C GLY A 522 39.09 15.69 -16.79
N PRO A 523 40.44 15.55 -16.75
CA PRO A 523 41.45 16.37 -17.41
C PRO A 523 42.02 15.69 -18.67
N GLU A 524 42.19 16.44 -19.77
CA GLU A 524 43.26 16.13 -20.71
C GLU A 524 44.57 16.44 -19.98
N GLU A 525 45.16 15.43 -19.35
CA GLU A 525 46.50 15.50 -18.77
C GLU A 525 47.57 15.34 -19.86
N PRO A 526 48.77 15.89 -19.62
CA PRO A 526 49.47 16.87 -20.46
C PRO A 526 50.36 16.33 -21.59
#